data_AF-A0A7C2XK18-F1
#
_entry.id   AF-A0A7C2XK18-F1
#
_cell.length_a   1.000
_cell.length_b   1.000
_cell.length_c   1.000
_cell.angle_alpha   90.00
_cell.angle_beta   90.00
_cell.angle_gamma   90.00
#
_symmetry.space_group_name_H-M   'P 1'
#
loop_
_entity.id
_entity.type
_entity.pdbx_description
1 polymer ?
#
loop_
_entity_poly.entity_id
_entity_poly.type
_entity_poly.pdbx_seq_one_letter_code
_entity_poly.pdbx_strand_id
1 'polypeptide(L)'
;MRTLFILLGGMSLLGAVMDAALAALLGLVVMTGYADRGASAAASFADHWPALASVAGSAWRLGFEPAALWIFVLPALLYFPVRIILGLLTGVAALAASRGTLRS
;
A
#
# COMPACT_ATOMS: atom_id res chain seq x y z
N MET A 1 31.47 -5.94 2.01
CA MET A 1 30.41 -5.07 2.58
C MET A 1 29.57 -4.36 1.51
N ARG A 2 30.14 -3.92 0.39
CA ARG A 2 29.42 -3.24 -0.71
C ARG A 2 28.17 -3.97 -1.23
N THR A 3 28.25 -5.28 -1.46
CA THR A 3 27.11 -6.08 -1.96
C THR A 3 25.92 -6.08 -0.99
N LEU A 4 26.19 -6.10 0.33
CA LEU A 4 25.14 -6.04 1.35
C LEU A 4 24.38 -4.70 1.29
N PHE A 5 25.08 -3.58 1.14
CA PHE A 5 24.44 -2.27 1.03
C PHE A 5 23.63 -2.11 -0.25
N ILE A 6 24.08 -2.69 -1.37
CA ILE A 6 23.32 -2.69 -2.63
C ILE A 6 22.04 -3.51 -2.48
N LEU A 7 22.13 -4.71 -1.90
CA LEU A 7 20.97 -5.59 -1.69
C LEU A 7 19.98 -4.97 -0.70
N LEU A 8 20.47 -4.45 0.44
CA LEU A 8 19.62 -3.79 1.43
C LEU A 8 18.94 -2.54 0.84
N GLY A 9 19.70 -1.73 0.10
CA GLY A 9 19.18 -0.54 -0.56
C GLY A 9 18.12 -0.86 -1.60
N GLY A 10 18.38 -1.84 -2.46
CA GLY A 10 17.45 -2.31 -3.48
C GLY A 10 16.18 -2.92 -2.90
N MET A 11 16.30 -3.76 -1.85
CA MET A 11 15.14 -4.37 -1.18
C MET A 11 14.27 -3.31 -0.47
N SER A 12 14.89 -2.29 0.12
CA SER A 12 14.14 -1.20 0.76
C SER A 12 13.37 -0.35 -0.26
N LEU A 13 13.99 -0.04 -1.40
CA LEU A 13 13.32 0.65 -2.52
C LEU A 13 12.17 -0.18 -3.09
N LEU A 14 12.37 -1.47 -3.30
CA LEU A 14 11.33 -2.38 -3.80
C LEU A 14 10.16 -2.45 -2.82
N GLY A 15 10.44 -2.56 -1.52
CA GLY A 15 9.42 -2.49 -0.47
C GLY A 15 8.60 -1.20 -0.52
N ALA A 16 9.27 -0.04 -0.63
CA ALA A 16 8.59 1.25 -0.74
C ALA A 16 7.71 1.37 -2.00
N VAL A 17 8.14 0.80 -3.13
CA VAL A 17 7.32 0.76 -4.36
C VAL A 17 6.09 -0.12 -4.19
N MET A 18 6.23 -1.30 -3.58
CA MET A 18 5.08 -2.16 -3.28
C MET A 18 4.10 -1.51 -2.32
N ASP A 19 4.60 -0.83 -1.29
CA ASP A 19 3.80 -0.07 -0.34
C ASP A 19 3.05 1.09 -1.03
N ALA A 20 3.69 1.78 -1.98
CA ALA A 20 3.04 2.81 -2.78
C ALA A 20 1.95 2.26 -3.70
N ALA A 21 2.18 1.09 -4.31
CA ALA A 21 1.18 0.42 -5.14
C ALA A 21 -0.04 -0.02 -4.31
N LEU A 22 0.19 -0.55 -3.10
CA LEU A 22 -0.89 -0.91 -2.16
C LEU A 22 -1.67 0.32 -1.71
N ALA A 23 -0.99 1.42 -1.38
CA ALA A 23 -1.64 2.67 -1.01
C ALA A 23 -2.51 3.25 -2.15
N ALA A 24 -2.01 3.20 -3.39
CA ALA A 24 -2.75 3.64 -4.57
C ALA A 24 -3.99 2.76 -4.83
N LEU A 25 -3.85 1.44 -4.72
CA LEU A 25 -4.96 0.50 -4.82
C LEU A 25 -6.01 0.78 -3.74
N LEU A 26 -5.59 0.97 -2.49
CA LEU A 26 -6.49 1.28 -1.37
C LEU A 26 -7.22 2.62 -1.59
N GLY A 27 -6.52 3.63 -2.12
CA GLY A 27 -7.13 4.91 -2.49
C GLY A 27 -8.19 4.76 -3.58
N LEU A 28 -7.92 3.96 -4.62
CA LEU A 28 -8.88 3.66 -5.68
C LEU A 28 -10.12 2.94 -5.14
N VAL A 29 -9.94 2.02 -4.21
CA VAL A 29 -11.03 1.29 -3.54
C VAL A 29 -11.93 2.23 -2.74
N VAL A 30 -11.34 3.18 -2.00
CA VAL A 30 -12.12 4.18 -1.26
C VAL A 30 -12.88 5.08 -2.23
N MET A 31 -12.23 5.56 -3.29
CA MET A 31 -12.85 6.44 -4.29
C MET A 31 -14.00 5.75 -5.03
N THR A 32 -13.81 4.50 -5.46
CA THR A 32 -14.85 3.70 -6.16
C THR A 32 -15.98 3.27 -5.21
N GLY A 33 -15.67 2.92 -3.97
CA GLY A 33 -16.67 2.62 -2.93
C GLY A 33 -17.52 3.82 -2.52
N TYR A 34 -17.02 5.05 -2.72
CA TYR A 34 -17.79 6.29 -2.52
C TYR A 34 -18.57 6.73 -3.76
N ALA A 35 -18.06 6.42 -4.95
CA ALA A 35 -18.65 6.82 -6.23
C ALA A 35 -19.99 6.12 -6.52
N ASP A 36 -20.18 4.90 -6.02
CA ASP A 36 -21.39 4.13 -6.24
C ASP A 36 -21.97 3.62 -4.91
N ARG A 37 -22.95 4.33 -4.35
CA ARG A 37 -23.82 3.82 -3.26
C ARG A 37 -24.74 2.67 -3.70
N GLY A 38 -24.40 1.91 -4.73
CA GLY A 38 -25.26 0.85 -5.26
C GLY A 38 -24.66 -0.07 -6.30
N ALA A 39 -23.45 0.20 -6.80
CA ALA A 39 -22.84 -0.61 -7.84
C ALA A 39 -21.32 -0.73 -7.68
N SER A 40 -20.77 -1.82 -8.19
CA SER A 40 -19.40 -1.93 -8.70
C SER A 40 -18.16 -2.00 -7.78
N ALA A 41 -18.16 -1.59 -6.51
CA ALA A 41 -16.98 -1.87 -5.66
C ALA A 41 -16.80 -3.39 -5.45
N ALA A 42 -17.89 -4.10 -5.13
CA ALA A 42 -17.88 -5.55 -4.99
C ALA A 42 -17.60 -6.29 -6.32
N ALA A 43 -18.02 -5.73 -7.46
CA ALA A 43 -17.76 -6.32 -8.78
C ALA A 43 -16.28 -6.19 -9.17
N SER A 44 -15.65 -5.05 -8.87
CA SER A 44 -14.22 -4.83 -9.14
C SER A 44 -13.32 -5.76 -8.33
N PHE A 45 -13.76 -6.18 -7.13
CA PHE A 45 -13.05 -7.15 -6.29
C PHE A 45 -13.38 -8.60 -6.58
N ALA A 46 -14.55 -8.91 -7.17
CA ALA A 46 -15.00 -10.28 -7.37
C ALA A 46 -14.01 -11.10 -8.22
N ASP A 47 -13.43 -10.47 -9.24
CA ASP A 47 -12.55 -11.15 -10.19
C ASP A 47 -11.11 -11.35 -9.68
N HIS A 48 -10.66 -10.52 -8.73
CA HIS A 48 -9.25 -10.49 -8.32
C HIS A 48 -9.04 -10.79 -6.83
N TRP A 49 -9.99 -10.43 -5.96
CA TRP A 49 -9.94 -10.63 -4.50
C TRP A 49 -11.32 -11.01 -3.93
N PRO A 50 -11.79 -12.25 -4.16
CA PRO A 50 -13.13 -12.70 -3.75
C PRO A 50 -13.36 -12.65 -2.23
N ALA A 51 -12.30 -12.76 -1.43
CA ALA A 51 -12.36 -12.57 0.02
C ALA A 51 -12.68 -11.11 0.42
N LEU A 52 -12.18 -10.12 -0.31
CA LEU A 52 -12.52 -8.71 -0.07
C LEU A 52 -13.93 -8.38 -0.56
N ALA A 53 -14.37 -9.01 -1.65
CA ALA A 53 -15.74 -8.88 -2.16
C ALA A 53 -16.78 -9.40 -1.14
N SER A 54 -16.52 -10.52 -0.47
CA SER A 54 -17.45 -11.07 0.54
C SER A 54 -17.52 -10.20 1.79
N VAL A 55 -16.40 -9.64 2.24
CA VAL A 55 -16.35 -8.70 3.37
C VAL A 55 -17.06 -7.39 3.03
N ALA A 56 -16.82 -6.83 1.85
CA ALA A 56 -17.48 -5.61 1.39
C ALA A 56 -19.01 -5.81 1.24
N GLY A 57 -19.44 -6.95 0.67
CA GLY A 57 -20.85 -7.29 0.55
C GLY A 57 -21.53 -7.54 1.90
N SER A 58 -20.80 -8.12 2.87
CA SER A 58 -21.31 -8.34 4.24
C SER A 58 -21.43 -7.02 5.00
N ALA A 59 -20.46 -6.12 4.87
CA ALA A 59 -20.50 -4.79 5.48
C ALA A 59 -21.69 -3.96 4.96
N TRP A 60 -21.96 -4.03 3.65
CA TRP A 60 -23.13 -3.42 3.03
C TRP A 60 -24.46 -3.98 3.57
N ARG A 61 -24.57 -5.31 3.70
CA ARG A 61 -25.77 -5.97 4.23
C ARG A 61 -26.04 -5.68 5.70
N LEU A 62 -24.99 -5.38 6.47
CA LEU A 62 -25.08 -5.02 7.89
C LEU A 62 -25.39 -3.52 8.11
N GLY A 63 -25.59 -2.74 7.05
CA GLY A 63 -25.91 -1.31 7.15
C GLY A 63 -24.75 -0.47 7.69
N PHE A 64 -23.53 -1.00 7.67
CA PHE A 64 -22.35 -0.21 7.97
C PHE A 64 -22.16 0.80 6.84
N GLU A 65 -22.43 2.07 7.15
CA GLU A 65 -22.16 3.19 6.25
C GLU A 65 -20.72 3.14 5.73
N PRO A 66 -20.42 3.80 4.59
CA PRO A 66 -19.05 3.93 4.07
C PRO A 66 -18.05 4.48 5.11
N ALA A 67 -18.53 5.12 6.19
CA ALA A 67 -17.76 5.49 7.37
C ALA A 67 -17.02 4.30 8.05
N ALA A 68 -17.58 3.08 8.03
CA ALA A 68 -16.97 1.92 8.67
C ALA A 68 -15.76 1.37 7.88
N LEU A 69 -15.74 1.53 6.56
CA LEU A 69 -14.57 1.19 5.73
C LEU A 69 -13.34 2.02 6.12
N TRP A 70 -13.54 3.25 6.59
CA TRP A 70 -12.44 4.08 7.08
C TRP A 70 -11.75 3.48 8.31
N ILE A 71 -12.43 2.71 9.15
CA ILE A 71 -11.78 2.07 10.31
C ILE A 71 -10.69 1.07 9.86
N PHE A 72 -10.91 0.40 8.72
CA PHE A 72 -9.95 -0.53 8.15
C PHE A 72 -8.90 0.14 7.25
N VAL A 73 -9.28 1.21 6.56
CA VAL A 73 -8.44 1.90 5.56
C VAL A 73 -7.56 2.99 6.20
N LEU A 74 -8.07 3.72 7.19
CA LEU A 74 -7.39 4.87 7.79
C LEU A 74 -6.03 4.51 8.44
N PRO A 75 -5.90 3.40 9.20
CA PRO A 75 -4.59 3.00 9.72
C PRO A 75 -3.58 2.72 8.61
N ALA A 76 -4.02 2.09 7.52
CA ALA A 76 -3.18 1.81 6.36
C ALA A 76 -2.77 3.09 5.62
N LEU A 77 -3.68 4.04 5.43
CA LEU A 77 -3.39 5.34 4.80
C LEU A 77 -2.44 6.21 5.61
N LEU A 78 -2.41 6.07 6.94
CA LEU A 78 -1.43 6.76 7.79
C LEU A 78 -0.08 6.04 7.80
N TYR A 79 -0.10 4.71 7.79
CA TYR A 79 1.10 3.88 7.86
C TYR A 79 1.91 3.86 6.55
N PHE A 80 1.24 3.70 5.41
CA PHE A 80 1.91 3.55 4.11
C PHE A 80 2.79 4.75 3.74
N PRO A 81 2.35 6.02 3.86
CA PRO A 81 3.20 7.18 3.53
C PRO A 81 4.48 7.22 4.36
N VAL A 82 4.37 6.97 5.68
CA VAL A 82 5.52 6.93 6.58
C VAL A 82 6.50 5.83 6.16
N ARG A 83 5.97 4.64 5.86
CA ARG A 83 6.78 3.49 5.46
C ARG A 83 7.43 3.69 4.08
N ILE A 84 6.74 4.28 3.12
CA ILE A 84 7.27 4.64 1.80
C ILE A 84 8.44 5.62 1.97
N ILE A 85 8.26 6.69 2.74
CA ILE A 85 9.31 7.70 2.97
C ILE A 85 10.53 7.05 3.63
N LEU A 86 10.33 6.27 4.69
CA LEU A 86 11.42 5.60 5.39
C LEU A 86 12.13 4.56 4.50
N GLY A 87 11.38 3.78 3.71
CA GLY A 87 11.94 2.82 2.77
C GLY A 87 12.78 3.50 1.67
N LEU A 88 12.29 4.61 1.11
CA LEU A 88 13.04 5.40 0.14
C LEU A 88 14.31 6.01 0.75
N LEU A 89 14.21 6.65 1.90
CA LEU A 89 15.35 7.29 2.55
C LEU A 89 16.42 6.27 2.94
N THR A 90 16.04 5.16 3.58
CA THR A 90 16.97 4.09 3.96
C THR A 90 17.56 3.40 2.72
N GLY A 91 16.75 3.18 1.69
CA GLY A 91 17.17 2.58 0.43
C GLY A 91 18.24 3.41 -0.28
N VAL A 92 17.94 4.70 -0.49
CA VAL A 92 18.86 5.66 -1.12
C VAL A 92 20.12 5.84 -0.28
N ALA A 93 20.02 5.93 1.05
CA ALA A 93 21.17 6.05 1.93
C ALA A 93 22.10 4.83 1.85
N ALA A 94 21.55 3.61 1.85
CA ALA A 94 22.33 2.38 1.71
C ALA A 94 23.03 2.31 0.34
N LEU A 95 22.33 2.69 -0.73
CA LEU A 95 22.90 2.78 -2.08
C LEU A 95 24.01 3.84 -2.17
N ALA A 96 23.84 5.00 -1.54
CA ALA A 96 24.88 6.03 -1.48
C ALA A 96 26.13 5.55 -0.72
N ALA A 97 25.96 4.87 0.43
CA ALA A 97 27.06 4.29 1.19
C ALA A 97 27.83 3.21 0.41
N SER A 98 27.13 2.45 -0.44
CA SER A 98 27.75 1.46 -1.33
C SER A 98 28.64 2.07 -2.42
N ARG A 99 28.42 3.35 -2.76
CA ARG A 99 29.25 4.10 -3.72
C ARG A 99 30.44 4.78 -3.04
N GLY A 100 30.28 5.23 -1.78
CA GLY A 100 31.39 5.80 -0.99
C GLY A 100 32.52 4.78 -0.73
N THR A 101 32.17 3.51 -0.58
CA THR A 101 33.13 2.40 -0.41
C THR A 101 34.00 2.09 -1.65
N LEU A 102 33.78 2.75 -2.79
CA LEU A 102 34.67 2.66 -3.96
C LEU A 102 35.82 3.69 -3.94
N ARG A 103 35.77 4.67 -3.02
CA ARG A 103 36.75 5.77 -2.94
C ARG A 103 37.73 5.67 -1.77
N SER A 104 37.59 4.68 -0.90
CA SER A 104 38.53 4.35 0.19
C SER A 104 39.31 3.09 -0.15
#